data_AF-A0A316Q3R3-F1
#
_entry.id   AF-A0A316Q3R3-F1
#
_cell.length_a   1.000
_cell.length_b   1.000
_cell.length_c   1.000
_cell.angle_alpha   90.00
_cell.angle_beta   90.00
_cell.angle_gamma   90.00
#
_symmetry.space_group_name_H-M   'P 1'
#
loop_
_entity.id
_entity.type
_entity.pdbx_description
1 polymer ?
#
loop_
_entity_poly.entity_id
_entity_poly.type
_entity_poly.pdbx_seq_one_letter_code
_entity_poly.pdbx_strand_id
1 'polypeptide(L)'
;MKKLIGVLCAVLITCISICPISVYAESQGPVWTSNGGNTWTYTDGQSTNLTAKIMNDTLYIMGTGVVPTYSRDCLGNRPWHNSAVTSIVFYRGITAVGAEAFSNLKTVRQVTMPVNVYIEDATAFGGLYEECQFNIQGMDMVSKDIGNIPYNTLDSMVPMMKQYTSYRFILDNYYMIGLAQQDAGGTLKNLYPSDALSTAYNKDYPLIDCSSKLTMANSYGQEVGSLTINCRQQGVAAMEAFSLVIGDNQYVASYNMSMSNRQGVVRHTASPMQYTMAVPAAYQYPGRRFTLIQLGNGVINMLADEDADDATVTFTTDYISTAYALVYTDVIGQ
;
A
#
# COMPACT_ATOMS: atom_id res chain seq x y z
N MET A 1 21.10 -83.01 23.73
CA MET A 1 22.17 -82.67 24.68
C MET A 1 23.36 -82.17 23.86
N LYS A 2 23.86 -80.93 23.86
CA LYS A 2 23.88 -79.73 24.72
C LYS A 2 23.90 -78.50 23.75
N LYS A 3 23.04 -77.47 23.89
CA LYS A 3 23.28 -76.13 24.51
C LYS A 3 24.50 -75.37 23.91
N LEU A 4 24.53 -74.08 23.56
CA LEU A 4 23.63 -72.91 23.57
C LEU A 4 24.40 -71.73 22.87
N ILE A 5 23.66 -70.72 22.36
CA ILE A 5 24.00 -69.28 22.21
C ILE A 5 24.90 -68.82 21.04
N GLY A 6 24.39 -67.81 20.29
CA GLY A 6 25.23 -66.98 19.42
C GLY A 6 24.55 -65.88 18.59
N VAL A 7 23.61 -65.12 19.18
CA VAL A 7 23.30 -63.69 18.91
C VAL A 7 22.93 -63.21 17.49
N LEU A 8 21.73 -62.63 17.40
CA LEU A 8 21.22 -61.74 16.35
C LEU A 8 22.17 -60.57 16.06
N CYS A 9 22.44 -60.32 14.77
CA CYS A 9 22.68 -58.97 14.26
C CYS A 9 22.00 -58.86 12.89
N ALA A 10 20.75 -58.39 12.90
CA ALA A 10 20.03 -58.01 11.69
C ALA A 10 20.68 -56.77 11.09
N VAL A 11 21.43 -56.96 10.00
CA VAL A 11 21.93 -55.87 9.17
C VAL A 11 20.77 -55.41 8.28
N LEU A 12 19.87 -54.61 8.84
CA LEU A 12 18.96 -53.76 8.08
C LEU A 12 19.79 -52.54 7.63
N ILE A 13 20.43 -52.64 6.47
CA ILE A 13 20.89 -51.45 5.75
C ILE A 13 19.62 -50.74 5.29
N THR A 14 19.13 -49.82 6.11
CA THR A 14 18.22 -48.77 5.67
C THR A 14 18.96 -48.00 4.59
N CYS A 15 18.54 -48.19 3.34
CA CYS A 15 18.80 -47.24 2.27
C CYS A 15 18.28 -45.87 2.74
N ILE A 16 19.18 -45.07 3.31
CA ILE A 16 18.95 -43.64 3.41
C ILE A 16 18.96 -43.19 1.95
N SER A 17 17.76 -43.06 1.37
CA SER A 17 17.53 -42.19 0.23
C SER A 17 18.06 -40.83 0.65
N ILE A 18 19.30 -40.55 0.28
CA ILE A 18 19.81 -39.20 0.25
C ILE A 18 19.02 -38.57 -0.90
N CYS A 19 17.83 -38.06 -0.58
CA CYS A 19 17.21 -37.05 -1.43
C CYS A 19 18.29 -36.00 -1.61
N PRO A 20 18.78 -35.70 -2.83
CA PRO A 20 19.62 -34.54 -3.02
C PRO A 20 18.82 -33.37 -2.48
N ILE A 21 19.27 -32.81 -1.35
CA ILE A 21 18.80 -31.51 -0.91
C ILE A 21 19.21 -30.60 -2.04
N SER A 22 18.24 -30.27 -2.89
CA SER A 22 18.40 -29.24 -3.88
C SER A 22 18.47 -27.96 -3.06
N VAL A 23 19.68 -27.55 -2.69
CA VAL A 23 19.91 -26.21 -2.17
C VAL A 23 19.68 -25.31 -3.38
N TYR A 24 18.46 -24.84 -3.54
CA TYR A 24 18.21 -23.69 -4.38
C TYR A 24 18.89 -22.53 -3.66
N ALA A 25 19.97 -22.01 -4.23
CA ALA A 25 20.42 -20.68 -3.88
C ALA A 25 19.22 -19.76 -4.12
N GLU A 26 18.80 -19.01 -3.10
CA GLU A 26 17.85 -17.93 -3.31
C GLU A 26 18.36 -17.05 -4.44
N SER A 27 17.44 -16.62 -5.31
CA SER A 27 17.71 -15.71 -6.41
C SER A 27 18.73 -14.66 -5.97
N GLN A 28 19.89 -14.64 -6.62
CA GLN A 28 20.91 -13.63 -6.36
C GLN A 28 20.22 -12.27 -6.49
N GLY A 29 20.05 -11.56 -5.37
CA GLY A 29 19.39 -10.27 -5.36
C GLY A 29 20.05 -9.28 -6.34
N PRO A 30 19.43 -8.12 -6.58
CA PRO A 30 19.89 -7.16 -7.58
C PRO A 30 21.39 -6.85 -7.45
N VAL A 31 22.14 -7.05 -8.54
CA VAL A 31 23.61 -6.91 -8.56
C VAL A 31 24.00 -5.54 -9.08
N TRP A 32 24.67 -4.76 -8.24
CA TRP A 32 25.26 -3.48 -8.62
C TRP A 32 26.71 -3.65 -9.07
N THR A 33 27.10 -2.98 -10.15
CA THR A 33 28.48 -2.93 -10.62
C THR A 33 29.23 -1.81 -9.91
N SER A 34 30.31 -2.12 -9.21
CA SER A 34 31.21 -1.11 -8.61
C SER A 34 32.07 -0.45 -9.68
N ASN A 35 32.05 0.88 -9.73
CA ASN A 35 32.87 1.70 -10.62
C ASN A 35 34.05 2.37 -9.89
N GLY A 36 34.30 1.99 -8.63
CA GLY A 36 35.26 2.64 -7.75
C GLY A 36 34.76 3.97 -7.18
N GLY A 37 35.50 4.56 -6.24
CA GLY A 37 35.18 5.87 -5.66
C GLY A 37 33.79 5.97 -5.04
N ASN A 38 33.35 4.93 -4.32
CA ASN A 38 32.00 4.80 -3.75
C ASN A 38 30.88 5.07 -4.77
N THR A 39 31.07 4.59 -6.01
CA THR A 39 30.10 4.73 -7.11
C THR A 39 29.73 3.35 -7.63
N TRP A 40 28.44 3.12 -7.82
CA TRP A 40 27.89 1.88 -8.34
C TRP A 40 26.83 2.16 -9.40
N THR A 41 26.72 1.28 -10.38
CA THR A 41 25.67 1.34 -11.41
C THR A 41 24.82 0.08 -11.40
N TYR A 42 23.55 0.24 -11.76
CA TYR A 42 22.61 -0.86 -11.90
C TYR A 42 21.81 -0.68 -13.19
N THR A 43 21.62 -1.78 -13.91
CA THR A 43 20.68 -1.84 -15.04
C THR A 43 19.91 -3.16 -14.98
N ASP A 44 18.62 -3.09 -15.33
CA ASP A 44 17.78 -4.27 -15.54
C ASP A 44 17.88 -4.80 -16.99
N GLY A 45 18.73 -4.18 -17.82
CA GLY A 45 18.85 -4.46 -19.26
C GLY A 45 17.66 -3.97 -20.09
N GLN A 46 16.74 -3.22 -19.49
CA GLN A 46 15.52 -2.68 -20.10
C GLN A 46 15.47 -1.16 -19.93
N SER A 47 14.62 -0.66 -19.04
CA SER A 47 14.37 0.77 -18.84
C SER A 47 15.13 1.37 -17.66
N THR A 48 15.70 0.52 -16.81
CA THR A 48 16.39 0.96 -15.60
C THR A 48 17.88 1.15 -15.87
N ASN A 49 18.37 2.34 -15.54
CA ASN A 49 19.77 2.70 -15.54
C ASN A 49 20.03 3.66 -14.37
N LEU A 50 20.57 3.13 -13.29
CA LEU A 50 20.79 3.84 -12.04
C LEU A 50 22.27 4.01 -11.76
N THR A 51 22.58 5.12 -11.09
CA THR A 51 23.87 5.33 -10.43
C THR A 51 23.63 5.66 -8.96
N ALA A 52 24.27 4.92 -8.07
CA ALA A 52 24.36 5.22 -6.65
C ALA A 52 25.77 5.74 -6.34
N LYS A 53 25.88 6.86 -5.64
CA LYS A 53 27.17 7.46 -5.28
C LYS A 53 27.15 7.99 -3.86
N ILE A 54 28.18 7.67 -3.07
CA ILE A 54 28.35 8.27 -1.74
C ILE A 54 29.37 9.40 -1.80
N MET A 55 28.97 10.60 -1.38
CA MET A 55 29.86 11.76 -1.20
C MET A 55 29.43 12.53 0.05
N ASN A 56 30.39 12.91 0.91
CA ASN A 56 30.13 13.71 2.13
C ASN A 56 28.97 13.15 2.96
N ASP A 57 29.04 11.86 3.31
CA ASP A 57 28.01 11.13 4.08
C ASP A 57 26.61 11.13 3.48
N THR A 58 26.46 11.47 2.19
CA THR A 58 25.20 11.48 1.46
C THR A 58 25.22 10.44 0.37
N LEU A 59 24.19 9.58 0.34
CA LEU A 59 23.92 8.64 -0.74
C LEU A 59 23.05 9.30 -1.80
N TYR A 60 23.62 9.52 -2.99
CA TYR A 60 22.91 10.06 -4.14
C TYR A 60 22.43 8.92 -5.03
N ILE A 61 21.15 8.92 -5.35
CA ILE A 61 20.49 7.99 -6.27
C ILE A 61 20.06 8.76 -7.50
N MET A 62 20.62 8.38 -8.64
CA MET A 62 20.52 9.12 -9.90
C MET A 62 20.19 8.16 -11.04
N GLY A 63 19.79 8.72 -12.18
CA GLY A 63 19.49 7.95 -13.39
C GLY A 63 18.00 7.82 -13.63
N THR A 64 17.58 6.72 -14.24
CA THR A 64 16.20 6.48 -14.64
C THR A 64 15.75 5.08 -14.26
N GLY A 65 14.49 4.95 -13.81
CA GLY A 65 13.87 3.67 -13.53
C GLY A 65 13.74 3.36 -12.03
N VAL A 66 13.59 2.08 -11.72
CA VAL A 66 13.19 1.59 -10.41
C VAL A 66 14.40 1.19 -9.57
N VAL A 67 14.48 1.71 -8.34
CA VAL A 67 15.44 1.18 -7.35
C VAL A 67 14.97 -0.22 -6.94
N PRO A 68 15.78 -1.27 -7.11
CA PRO A 68 15.30 -2.64 -6.96
C PRO A 68 14.79 -3.02 -5.56
N THR A 69 13.88 -4.00 -5.54
CA THR A 69 13.44 -4.69 -4.32
C THR A 69 14.51 -5.68 -3.82
N TYR A 70 14.64 -5.81 -2.50
CA TYR A 70 15.53 -6.77 -1.85
C TYR A 70 14.76 -7.69 -0.89
N SER A 71 15.12 -8.98 -0.88
CA SER A 71 14.73 -9.86 0.22
C SER A 71 15.54 -9.53 1.48
N ARG A 72 14.98 -9.85 2.65
CA ARG A 72 15.66 -9.59 3.94
C ARG A 72 16.98 -10.33 4.08
N ASP A 73 17.12 -11.49 3.45
CA ASP A 73 18.35 -12.26 3.45
C ASP A 73 19.40 -11.70 2.49
N CYS A 74 18.99 -10.84 1.55
CA CYS A 74 19.86 -10.21 0.54
C CYS A 74 20.15 -8.72 0.82
N LEU A 75 19.89 -8.21 2.03
CA LEU A 75 20.17 -6.80 2.35
C LEU A 75 21.66 -6.44 2.24
N GLY A 76 22.56 -7.42 2.39
CA GLY A 76 24.00 -7.25 2.20
C GLY A 76 24.42 -6.99 0.73
N ASN A 77 23.55 -7.27 -0.24
CA ASN A 77 23.84 -7.06 -1.66
C ASN A 77 23.73 -5.58 -2.06
N ARG A 78 23.12 -4.75 -1.21
CA ARG A 78 23.03 -3.30 -1.42
C ARG A 78 24.42 -2.69 -1.25
N PRO A 79 24.91 -1.86 -2.19
CA PRO A 79 26.22 -1.23 -2.05
C PRO A 79 26.41 -0.40 -0.77
N TRP A 80 25.31 0.16 -0.27
CA TRP A 80 25.27 1.05 0.89
C TRP A 80 24.92 0.34 2.21
N HIS A 81 24.77 -0.99 2.25
CA HIS A 81 24.23 -1.72 3.42
C HIS A 81 24.98 -1.46 4.74
N ASN A 82 26.30 -1.26 4.68
CA ASN A 82 27.17 -0.97 5.83
C ASN A 82 27.72 0.47 5.81
N SER A 83 27.15 1.35 4.98
CA SER A 83 27.61 2.73 4.89
C SER A 83 27.11 3.57 6.07
N ALA A 84 27.95 4.50 6.55
CA ALA A 84 27.60 5.42 7.64
C ALA A 84 26.91 6.69 7.14
N VAL A 85 26.16 6.61 6.03
CA VAL A 85 25.51 7.77 5.43
C VAL A 85 24.45 8.35 6.36
N THR A 86 24.33 9.67 6.35
CA THR A 86 23.37 10.42 7.16
C THR A 86 22.20 10.93 6.32
N SER A 87 22.36 11.00 5.00
CA SER A 87 21.35 11.51 4.08
C SER A 87 21.22 10.66 2.82
N ILE A 88 20.01 10.60 2.26
CA ILE A 88 19.73 10.01 0.94
C ILE A 88 19.08 11.08 0.06
N VAL A 89 19.53 11.21 -1.19
CA VAL A 89 19.01 12.17 -2.15
C VAL A 89 18.66 11.46 -3.46
N PHE A 90 17.40 11.55 -3.87
CA PHE A 90 16.91 11.06 -5.14
C PHE A 90 16.83 12.19 -6.16
N TYR A 91 17.36 11.96 -7.35
CA TYR A 91 17.21 12.87 -8.48
C TYR A 91 15.98 12.55 -9.33
N ARG A 92 15.56 13.52 -10.16
CA ARG A 92 14.56 13.31 -11.21
C ARG A 92 14.97 12.13 -12.11
N GLY A 93 13.99 11.34 -12.53
CA GLY A 93 14.17 10.17 -13.38
C GLY A 93 14.00 8.85 -12.64
N ILE A 94 14.23 8.83 -11.33
CA ILE A 94 13.83 7.69 -10.49
C ILE A 94 12.30 7.58 -10.50
N THR A 95 11.77 6.40 -10.80
CA THR A 95 10.32 6.19 -10.95
C THR A 95 9.71 5.44 -9.79
N ALA A 96 10.47 4.55 -9.14
CA ALA A 96 10.00 3.84 -7.96
C ALA A 96 11.15 3.39 -7.03
N VAL A 97 10.79 3.04 -5.81
CA VAL A 97 11.67 2.44 -4.80
C VAL A 97 11.06 1.13 -4.30
N GLY A 98 11.79 0.05 -4.53
CA GLY A 98 11.42 -1.30 -4.14
C GLY A 98 11.49 -1.56 -2.63
N ALA A 99 10.89 -2.67 -2.22
CA ALA A 99 10.88 -3.12 -0.84
C ALA A 99 12.31 -3.30 -0.29
N GLU A 100 12.50 -2.91 0.97
CA GLU A 100 13.77 -3.01 1.70
C GLU A 100 15.00 -2.32 1.04
N ALA A 101 14.83 -1.50 -0.01
CA ALA A 101 15.93 -0.87 -0.76
C ALA A 101 16.87 -0.02 0.11
N PHE A 102 16.35 0.65 1.13
CA PHE A 102 17.09 1.51 2.06
C PHE A 102 16.81 1.17 3.52
N SER A 103 16.30 -0.03 3.80
CA SER A 103 16.01 -0.45 5.17
C SER A 103 17.27 -0.69 6.02
N ASN A 104 17.13 -0.53 7.33
CA ASN A 104 18.15 -0.72 8.36
C ASN A 104 19.37 0.20 8.27
N LEU A 105 19.26 1.34 7.57
CA LEU A 105 20.28 2.39 7.54
C LEU A 105 20.09 3.36 8.73
N LYS A 106 20.40 2.89 9.94
CA LYS A 106 20.09 3.56 11.22
C LYS A 106 20.71 4.97 11.39
N THR A 107 21.73 5.30 10.61
CA THR A 107 22.41 6.61 10.64
C THR A 107 21.72 7.66 9.77
N VAL A 108 20.83 7.25 8.85
CA VAL A 108 20.14 8.16 7.95
C VAL A 108 19.09 8.95 8.72
N ARG A 109 19.25 10.27 8.69
CA ARG A 109 18.39 11.25 9.35
C ARG A 109 17.57 12.07 8.37
N GLN A 110 17.94 12.07 7.09
CA GLN A 110 17.25 12.83 6.06
C GLN A 110 17.14 12.03 4.76
N VAL A 111 15.97 12.08 4.14
CA VAL A 111 15.70 11.60 2.79
C VAL A 111 15.11 12.76 2.01
N THR A 112 15.66 13.07 0.85
CA THR A 112 15.11 14.08 -0.07
C THR A 112 14.75 13.40 -1.38
N MET A 113 13.49 13.51 -1.80
CA MET A 113 13.00 12.86 -3.02
C MET A 113 11.89 13.66 -3.69
N PRO A 114 11.75 13.57 -5.02
CA PRO A 114 10.60 14.17 -5.69
C PRO A 114 9.32 13.36 -5.43
N VAL A 115 8.17 14.03 -5.43
CA VAL A 115 6.86 13.42 -5.17
C VAL A 115 6.45 12.41 -6.24
N ASN A 116 7.06 12.48 -7.43
CA ASN A 116 6.81 11.57 -8.55
C ASN A 116 7.52 10.21 -8.45
N VAL A 117 8.13 9.89 -7.32
CA VAL A 117 8.72 8.57 -7.04
C VAL A 117 7.70 7.70 -6.33
N TYR A 118 7.41 6.54 -6.90
CA TYR A 118 6.52 5.55 -6.29
C TYR A 118 7.23 4.75 -5.19
N ILE A 119 6.54 4.44 -4.09
CA ILE A 119 7.04 3.54 -3.04
C ILE A 119 6.32 2.20 -3.18
N GLU A 120 7.03 1.18 -3.66
CA GLU A 120 6.42 -0.13 -3.94
C GLU A 120 5.97 -0.86 -2.68
N ASP A 121 6.69 -0.62 -1.57
CA ASP A 121 6.38 -1.22 -0.28
C ASP A 121 6.84 -0.32 0.87
N ALA A 122 6.05 -0.29 1.94
CA ALA A 122 6.36 0.53 3.11
C ALA A 122 7.73 0.21 3.73
N THR A 123 8.23 -1.02 3.60
CA THR A 123 9.53 -1.43 4.12
C THR A 123 10.74 -0.80 3.43
N ALA A 124 10.55 -0.13 2.28
CA ALA A 124 11.62 0.52 1.50
C ALA A 124 12.59 1.34 2.38
N PHE A 125 12.05 2.03 3.40
CA PHE A 125 12.81 2.86 4.34
C PHE A 125 12.62 2.42 5.80
N GLY A 126 12.41 1.13 6.06
CA GLY A 126 12.23 0.65 7.43
C GLY A 126 13.51 0.72 8.26
N GLY A 127 13.45 1.24 9.49
CA GLY A 127 14.59 1.19 10.42
C GLY A 127 15.69 2.22 10.16
N LEU A 128 15.35 3.36 9.55
CA LEU A 128 16.16 4.58 9.61
C LEU A 128 16.16 5.19 11.02
N TYR A 129 16.85 6.32 11.21
CA TYR A 129 16.80 7.07 12.47
C TYR A 129 15.35 7.40 12.87
N GLU A 130 15.04 7.33 14.16
CA GLU A 130 13.66 7.40 14.68
C GLU A 130 12.91 8.69 14.29
N GLU A 131 13.60 9.82 14.17
CA GLU A 131 13.05 11.09 13.69
C GLU A 131 13.54 11.47 12.28
N CYS A 132 13.76 10.48 11.42
CA CYS A 132 14.19 10.72 10.04
C CYS A 132 13.22 11.68 9.33
N GLN A 133 13.77 12.68 8.67
CA GLN A 133 13.01 13.68 7.92
C GLN A 133 12.94 13.29 6.44
N PHE A 134 11.73 13.15 5.92
CA PHE A 134 11.46 12.97 4.51
C PHE A 134 11.04 14.31 3.93
N ASN A 135 11.87 14.87 3.05
CA ASN A 135 11.55 16.03 2.24
C ASN A 135 11.05 15.56 0.87
N ILE A 136 9.73 15.55 0.70
CA ILE A 136 9.04 15.12 -0.52
C ILE A 136 8.69 16.35 -1.33
N GLN A 137 9.38 16.52 -2.46
CA GLN A 137 9.40 17.78 -3.20
C GLN A 137 8.54 17.72 -4.47
N GLY A 138 7.85 18.81 -4.75
CA GLY A 138 7.03 18.97 -5.95
C GLY A 138 5.54 18.67 -5.71
N MET A 139 4.76 19.00 -6.75
CA MET A 139 3.33 18.72 -6.86
C MET A 139 3.00 17.90 -8.12
N ASP A 140 4.02 17.56 -8.92
CA ASP A 140 3.91 16.82 -10.18
C ASP A 140 3.78 15.30 -9.93
N MET A 141 2.77 14.90 -9.15
CA MET A 141 2.44 13.49 -8.91
C MET A 141 2.18 12.76 -10.23
N VAL A 142 2.54 11.48 -10.28
CA VAL A 142 2.29 10.62 -11.43
C VAL A 142 1.28 9.55 -11.02
N SER A 143 0.25 9.35 -11.84
CA SER A 143 -0.69 8.25 -11.68
C SER A 143 -0.20 7.02 -12.44
N LYS A 144 -0.22 5.88 -11.76
CA LYS A 144 -0.14 4.56 -12.36
C LYS A 144 -1.48 3.90 -12.10
N ASP A 145 -2.44 4.19 -12.97
CA ASP A 145 -3.78 3.63 -12.84
C ASP A 145 -3.70 2.10 -12.76
N ILE A 146 -4.39 1.54 -11.77
CA ILE A 146 -4.48 0.10 -11.58
C ILE A 146 -5.73 -0.34 -12.35
N GLY A 147 -5.51 -0.77 -13.59
CA GLY A 147 -6.57 -0.84 -14.59
C GLY A 147 -7.10 0.56 -14.88
N ASN A 148 -8.37 0.81 -14.54
CA ASN A 148 -9.02 2.12 -14.68
C ASN A 148 -9.18 2.87 -13.34
N ILE A 149 -8.57 2.37 -12.26
CA ILE A 149 -8.65 2.99 -10.93
C ILE A 149 -7.44 3.89 -10.72
N PRO A 150 -7.63 5.19 -10.44
CA PRO A 150 -6.52 6.09 -10.14
C PRO A 150 -5.72 5.63 -8.93
N TYR A 151 -4.40 5.54 -9.09
CA TYR A 151 -3.46 5.27 -8.02
C TYR A 151 -2.17 6.05 -8.27
N ASN A 152 -1.90 7.06 -7.45
CA ASN A 152 -0.81 8.00 -7.67
C ASN A 152 0.39 7.75 -6.74
N THR A 153 1.47 8.50 -6.96
CA THR A 153 2.69 8.36 -6.18
C THR A 153 2.51 8.74 -4.70
N LEU A 154 1.62 9.67 -4.36
CA LEU A 154 1.31 9.98 -2.96
C LEU A 154 0.54 8.85 -2.27
N ASP A 155 -0.41 8.20 -2.97
CA ASP A 155 -1.10 6.99 -2.49
C ASP A 155 -0.09 5.90 -2.08
N SER A 156 0.98 5.74 -2.88
CA SER A 156 2.04 4.77 -2.62
C SER A 156 2.86 5.07 -1.36
N MET A 157 2.95 6.35 -0.96
CA MET A 157 3.70 6.78 0.21
C MET A 157 2.91 6.65 1.52
N VAL A 158 1.57 6.69 1.46
CA VAL A 158 0.69 6.65 2.63
C VAL A 158 0.94 5.43 3.53
N PRO A 159 1.13 4.19 3.02
CA PRO A 159 1.48 3.05 3.86
C PRO A 159 2.74 3.26 4.72
N MET A 160 3.80 3.82 4.14
CA MET A 160 5.03 4.17 4.84
C MET A 160 4.76 5.24 5.92
N MET A 161 4.01 6.29 5.58
CA MET A 161 3.66 7.36 6.53
C MET A 161 2.86 6.84 7.74
N LYS A 162 1.95 5.88 7.52
CA LYS A 162 1.19 5.22 8.58
C LYS A 162 2.06 4.32 9.45
N GLN A 163 2.99 3.60 8.83
CA GLN A 163 3.85 2.64 9.53
C GLN A 163 4.89 3.32 10.40
N TYR A 164 5.52 4.40 9.92
CA TYR A 164 6.62 5.09 10.62
C TYR A 164 6.17 6.41 11.22
N THR A 165 5.28 6.34 12.21
CA THR A 165 4.70 7.53 12.86
C THR A 165 5.71 8.42 13.60
N SER A 166 6.95 7.98 13.81
CA SER A 166 8.02 8.77 14.40
C SER A 166 8.79 9.62 13.37
N TYR A 167 8.74 9.24 12.08
CA TYR A 167 9.35 10.03 11.01
C TYR A 167 8.60 11.35 10.82
N ARG A 168 9.28 12.32 10.21
CA ARG A 168 8.70 13.62 9.85
C ARG A 168 8.59 13.71 8.34
N PHE A 169 7.37 13.85 7.84
CA PHE A 169 7.11 13.97 6.40
C PHE A 169 6.84 15.44 6.06
N ILE A 170 7.73 16.01 5.28
CA ILE A 170 7.66 17.38 4.80
C ILE A 170 7.20 17.31 3.35
N LEU A 171 6.03 17.88 3.06
CA LEU A 171 5.43 17.96 1.73
C LEU A 171 5.44 19.42 1.28
N ASP A 172 5.39 19.68 -0.03
CA ASP A 172 5.50 21.05 -0.56
C ASP A 172 4.53 22.04 0.12
N ASN A 173 3.27 21.65 0.32
CA ASN A 173 2.23 22.50 0.88
C ASN A 173 1.07 21.74 1.53
N TYR A 174 0.10 22.49 2.06
CA TYR A 174 -1.11 21.95 2.70
C TYR A 174 -2.03 21.16 1.76
N TYR A 175 -2.06 21.46 0.46
CA TYR A 175 -2.85 20.68 -0.50
C TYR A 175 -2.35 19.24 -0.57
N MET A 176 -1.03 19.06 -0.66
CA MET A 176 -0.40 17.74 -0.66
C MET A 176 -0.62 16.98 0.66
N ILE A 177 -0.58 17.69 1.80
CA ILE A 177 -0.90 17.10 3.10
C ILE A 177 -2.34 16.62 3.15
N GLY A 178 -3.26 17.46 2.66
CA GLY A 178 -4.69 17.16 2.66
C GLY A 178 -5.02 15.94 1.80
N LEU A 179 -4.41 15.81 0.61
CA LEU A 179 -4.53 14.62 -0.23
C LEU A 179 -4.05 13.35 0.50
N ALA A 180 -2.82 13.36 1.03
CA ALA A 180 -2.29 12.21 1.78
C ALA A 180 -3.17 11.85 2.99
N GLN A 181 -3.71 12.86 3.67
CA GLN A 181 -4.58 12.68 4.82
C GLN A 181 -5.95 12.09 4.45
N GLN A 182 -6.50 12.45 3.28
CA GLN A 182 -7.72 11.87 2.74
C GLN A 182 -7.52 10.39 2.38
N ASP A 183 -6.41 10.06 1.73
CA ASP A 183 -6.11 8.69 1.26
C ASP A 183 -5.80 7.74 2.44
N ALA A 184 -5.30 8.27 3.55
CA ALA A 184 -4.90 7.49 4.71
C ALA A 184 -6.05 6.78 5.45
N GLY A 185 -7.28 7.30 5.39
CA GLY A 185 -8.38 6.76 6.19
C GLY A 185 -8.24 6.97 7.69
N GLY A 186 -7.53 8.01 8.11
CA GLY A 186 -7.25 8.25 9.52
C GLY A 186 -6.05 9.16 9.67
N THR A 187 -5.87 9.76 10.84
CA THR A 187 -4.89 10.81 11.05
C THR A 187 -3.46 10.33 10.81
N LEU A 188 -2.81 10.87 9.78
CA LEU A 188 -1.37 10.79 9.62
C LEU A 188 -0.74 11.76 10.61
N LYS A 189 0.37 11.36 11.24
CA LYS A 189 1.10 12.18 12.20
C LYS A 189 2.36 12.74 11.57
N ASN A 190 2.86 13.85 12.09
CA ASN A 190 4.13 14.47 11.70
C ASN A 190 4.22 14.82 10.20
N LEU A 191 3.11 15.28 9.64
CA LEU A 191 3.07 15.90 8.31
C LEU A 191 3.23 17.41 8.46
N TYR A 192 4.16 17.98 7.69
CA TYR A 192 4.48 19.41 7.75
C TYR A 192 4.57 19.98 6.33
N PRO A 193 4.00 21.18 6.09
CA PRO A 193 4.17 21.83 4.81
C PRO A 193 5.52 22.57 4.78
N SER A 194 6.23 22.47 3.67
CA SER A 194 7.48 23.19 3.47
C SER A 194 7.26 24.71 3.32
N ASP A 195 6.08 25.10 2.83
CA ASP A 195 5.72 26.47 2.46
C ASP A 195 4.99 27.26 3.57
N ALA A 196 5.11 26.86 4.83
CA ALA A 196 4.33 27.35 5.97
C ALA A 196 4.33 28.89 6.20
N LEU A 197 5.15 29.65 5.47
CA LEU A 197 5.26 31.12 5.52
C LEU A 197 4.91 31.82 4.19
N SER A 198 4.42 31.09 3.18
CA SER A 198 4.08 31.64 1.85
C SER A 198 2.59 32.02 1.73
N THR A 199 2.24 32.81 0.72
CA THR A 199 0.84 33.19 0.43
C THR A 199 -0.03 32.02 -0.07
N ALA A 200 0.54 30.82 -0.29
CA ALA A 200 -0.19 29.57 -0.55
C ALA A 200 -0.68 28.88 0.73
N TYR A 201 -0.52 29.55 1.88
CA TYR A 201 -1.04 29.19 3.20
C TYR A 201 -2.57 29.09 3.18
N ASN A 202 -3.08 27.92 2.80
CA ASN A 202 -4.44 27.54 3.04
C ASN A 202 -4.46 26.13 3.60
N LYS A 203 -4.58 26.00 4.92
CA LYS A 203 -4.77 24.68 5.57
C LYS A 203 -6.10 24.01 5.17
N ASP A 204 -7.03 24.79 4.62
CA ASP A 204 -8.38 24.38 4.22
C ASP A 204 -8.49 24.35 2.68
N TYR A 205 -7.49 23.77 1.99
CA TYR A 205 -7.58 23.57 0.54
C TYR A 205 -8.86 22.77 0.20
N PRO A 206 -9.61 23.17 -0.84
CA PRO A 206 -10.79 22.43 -1.24
C PRO A 206 -10.38 21.08 -1.81
N LEU A 207 -10.74 20.02 -1.09
CA LEU A 207 -10.60 18.63 -1.51
C LEU A 207 -11.99 18.05 -1.77
N ILE A 208 -12.06 17.06 -2.65
CA ILE A 208 -13.32 16.33 -2.86
C ILE A 208 -13.56 15.50 -1.61
N ASP A 209 -14.57 15.85 -0.82
CA ASP A 209 -14.93 15.07 0.37
C ASP A 209 -15.64 13.78 -0.04
N CYS A 210 -14.89 12.67 0.02
CA CYS A 210 -15.41 11.32 -0.19
C CYS A 210 -15.83 10.64 1.12
N SER A 211 -15.98 11.38 2.24
CA SER A 211 -16.51 10.82 3.46
C SER A 211 -17.95 10.33 3.27
N SER A 212 -18.31 9.29 4.03
CA SER A 212 -19.61 8.64 3.93
C SER A 212 -20.09 8.20 5.30
N LYS A 213 -21.35 7.77 5.37
CA LYS A 213 -22.02 7.25 6.57
C LYS A 213 -22.63 5.90 6.24
N LEU A 214 -22.55 4.98 7.19
CA LEU A 214 -23.09 3.63 7.07
C LEU A 214 -24.13 3.41 8.17
N THR A 215 -25.33 3.03 7.78
CA THR A 215 -26.46 2.75 8.68
C THR A 215 -27.05 1.38 8.41
N MET A 216 -27.71 0.82 9.42
CA MET A 216 -28.46 -0.42 9.27
C MET A 216 -29.82 -0.10 8.64
N ALA A 217 -30.12 -0.71 7.49
CA ALA A 217 -31.42 -0.59 6.83
C ALA A 217 -32.40 -1.65 7.37
N ASN A 218 -31.96 -2.90 7.39
CA ASN A 218 -32.75 -4.01 7.92
C ASN A 218 -31.85 -5.12 8.47
N SER A 219 -32.03 -5.46 9.74
CA SER A 219 -31.28 -6.53 10.40
C SER A 219 -31.88 -7.91 10.23
N TYR A 220 -33.12 -8.00 9.73
CA TYR A 220 -33.90 -9.24 9.67
C TYR A 220 -33.93 -9.99 11.01
N GLY A 221 -33.98 -9.24 12.12
CA GLY A 221 -34.01 -9.78 13.48
C GLY A 221 -32.65 -10.23 14.03
N GLN A 222 -31.57 -10.01 13.30
CA GLN A 222 -30.21 -10.30 13.78
C GLN A 222 -29.67 -9.23 14.72
N GLU A 223 -28.70 -9.60 15.55
CA GLU A 223 -28.01 -8.66 16.45
C GLU A 223 -27.25 -7.61 15.63
N VAL A 224 -27.43 -6.34 15.98
CA VAL A 224 -26.78 -5.21 15.33
C VAL A 224 -25.66 -4.69 16.22
N GLY A 225 -24.44 -4.64 15.67
CA GLY A 225 -23.30 -3.99 16.30
C GLY A 225 -23.18 -2.50 15.96
N SER A 226 -22.11 -1.87 16.45
CA SER A 226 -21.72 -0.54 16.00
C SER A 226 -21.16 -0.63 14.58
N LEU A 227 -21.68 0.21 13.68
CA LEU A 227 -21.19 0.33 12.32
C LEU A 227 -20.14 1.43 12.21
N THR A 228 -19.11 1.20 11.42
CA THR A 228 -18.10 2.19 11.06
C THR A 228 -17.85 2.14 9.55
N ILE A 229 -17.55 3.30 8.98
CA ILE A 229 -17.13 3.46 7.60
C ILE A 229 -15.99 4.46 7.58
N ASN A 230 -14.99 4.15 6.76
CA ASN A 230 -13.79 4.95 6.66
C ASN A 230 -13.36 5.03 5.20
N CYS A 231 -13.49 6.20 4.60
CA CYS A 231 -12.98 6.48 3.26
C CYS A 231 -11.46 6.45 3.30
N ARG A 232 -10.85 5.63 2.43
CA ARG A 232 -9.40 5.51 2.31
C ARG A 232 -9.02 4.87 1.01
N GLN A 233 -7.83 5.20 0.51
CA GLN A 233 -7.23 4.44 -0.58
C GLN A 233 -6.75 3.08 -0.03
N GLN A 234 -7.10 1.99 -0.73
CA GLN A 234 -6.59 0.66 -0.38
C GLN A 234 -5.20 0.44 -0.96
N GLY A 235 -4.49 -0.55 -0.43
CA GLY A 235 -3.22 -1.00 -1.01
C GLY A 235 -3.42 -1.60 -2.41
N VAL A 236 -2.31 -1.69 -3.15
CA VAL A 236 -2.25 -2.12 -4.55
C VAL A 236 -3.04 -3.42 -4.80
N ALA A 237 -2.85 -4.47 -3.99
CA ALA A 237 -3.54 -5.75 -4.19
C ALA A 237 -5.08 -5.65 -4.15
N ALA A 238 -5.63 -4.79 -3.29
CA ALA A 238 -7.08 -4.57 -3.22
C ALA A 238 -7.57 -3.73 -4.41
N MET A 239 -6.80 -2.72 -4.82
CA MET A 239 -7.09 -1.94 -6.02
C MET A 239 -7.05 -2.81 -7.29
N GLU A 240 -6.08 -3.72 -7.39
CA GLU A 240 -6.01 -4.71 -8.48
C GLU A 240 -7.25 -5.60 -8.49
N ALA A 241 -7.66 -6.11 -7.33
CA ALA A 241 -8.89 -6.90 -7.21
C ALA A 241 -10.12 -6.11 -7.68
N PHE A 242 -10.27 -4.85 -7.28
CA PHE A 242 -11.37 -4.01 -7.78
C PHE A 242 -11.30 -3.79 -9.29
N SER A 243 -10.10 -3.55 -9.83
CA SER A 243 -9.88 -3.29 -11.26
C SER A 243 -10.28 -4.46 -12.15
N LEU A 244 -10.24 -5.70 -11.64
CA LEU A 244 -10.65 -6.89 -12.40
C LEU A 244 -12.15 -6.94 -12.69
N VAL A 245 -12.98 -6.27 -11.89
CA VAL A 245 -14.45 -6.36 -11.99
C VAL A 245 -15.13 -5.01 -12.20
N ILE A 246 -14.38 -3.90 -12.15
CA ILE A 246 -14.94 -2.55 -12.30
C ILE A 246 -15.63 -2.35 -13.67
N GLY A 247 -15.15 -3.00 -14.73
CA GLY A 247 -15.71 -2.87 -16.07
C GLY A 247 -15.70 -1.43 -16.56
N ASP A 248 -16.84 -0.97 -17.07
CA ASP A 248 -17.03 0.41 -17.57
C ASP A 248 -17.43 1.41 -16.47
N ASN A 249 -17.55 0.97 -15.21
CA ASN A 249 -17.90 1.85 -14.11
C ASN A 249 -16.75 2.85 -13.83
N GLN A 250 -17.13 4.05 -13.44
CA GLN A 250 -16.24 5.09 -12.95
C GLN A 250 -16.00 4.90 -11.45
N TYR A 251 -14.75 5.04 -11.01
CA TYR A 251 -14.36 4.91 -9.61
C TYR A 251 -14.68 6.19 -8.82
N VAL A 252 -15.25 6.04 -7.62
CA VAL A 252 -15.48 7.16 -6.67
C VAL A 252 -14.40 7.19 -5.60
N ALA A 253 -14.38 6.15 -4.77
CA ALA A 253 -13.50 6.00 -3.61
C ALA A 253 -13.64 4.59 -3.05
N SER A 254 -12.67 4.18 -2.25
CA SER A 254 -12.75 2.96 -1.46
C SER A 254 -12.95 3.22 0.02
N TYR A 255 -13.51 2.22 0.69
CA TYR A 255 -13.95 2.30 2.07
C TYR A 255 -13.59 1.03 2.81
N ASN A 256 -13.18 1.18 4.07
CA ASN A 256 -13.27 0.10 5.03
C ASN A 256 -14.58 0.26 5.79
N MET A 257 -15.48 -0.70 5.61
CA MET A 257 -16.71 -0.78 6.38
C MET A 257 -16.54 -1.87 7.44
N SER A 258 -17.15 -1.69 8.61
CA SER A 258 -17.10 -2.70 9.66
C SER A 258 -18.30 -2.64 10.59
N MET A 259 -18.70 -3.81 11.09
CA MET A 259 -19.57 -3.96 12.23
C MET A 259 -18.79 -4.56 13.40
N SER A 260 -18.96 -4.01 14.60
CA SER A 260 -18.38 -4.57 15.83
C SER A 260 -19.43 -4.72 16.91
N ASN A 261 -19.40 -5.85 17.63
CA ASN A 261 -20.25 -6.11 18.79
C ASN A 261 -19.38 -6.33 20.04
N ARG A 262 -19.97 -6.84 21.13
CA ARG A 262 -19.23 -7.11 22.38
C ARG A 262 -18.10 -8.13 22.26
N GLN A 263 -18.10 -8.95 21.20
CA GLN A 263 -17.12 -10.00 20.93
C GLN A 263 -16.01 -9.53 19.97
N GLY A 264 -16.13 -8.33 19.41
CA GLY A 264 -15.17 -7.75 18.48
C GLY A 264 -15.77 -7.52 17.09
N VAL A 265 -14.90 -7.50 16.08
CA VAL A 265 -15.27 -7.25 14.69
C VAL A 265 -16.05 -8.44 14.13
N VAL A 266 -17.26 -8.18 13.64
CA VAL A 266 -18.13 -9.17 13.00
C VAL A 266 -17.74 -9.27 11.53
N ARG A 267 -17.00 -10.33 11.18
CA ARG A 267 -16.53 -10.57 9.79
C ARG A 267 -17.61 -11.13 8.89
N HIS A 268 -18.45 -12.00 9.42
CA HIS A 268 -19.61 -12.53 8.73
C HIS A 268 -20.81 -12.63 9.68
N THR A 269 -22.00 -12.43 9.18
CA THR A 269 -23.26 -12.66 9.91
C THR A 269 -23.80 -14.06 9.60
N ALA A 270 -24.82 -14.51 10.34
CA ALA A 270 -25.44 -15.82 10.10
C ALA A 270 -26.34 -15.82 8.85
N SER A 271 -26.77 -14.65 8.41
CA SER A 271 -27.56 -14.44 7.20
C SER A 271 -27.31 -13.01 6.71
N PRO A 272 -27.50 -12.72 5.42
CA PRO A 272 -27.31 -11.37 4.91
C PRO A 272 -28.22 -10.35 5.61
N MET A 273 -27.66 -9.17 5.89
CA MET A 273 -28.37 -8.01 6.42
C MET A 273 -28.31 -6.88 5.40
N GLN A 274 -29.24 -5.95 5.49
CA GLN A 274 -29.33 -4.82 4.57
C GLN A 274 -28.76 -3.55 5.23
N TYR A 275 -27.87 -2.88 4.51
CA TYR A 275 -27.18 -1.67 4.95
C TYR A 275 -27.43 -0.55 3.97
N THR A 276 -27.35 0.68 4.45
CA THR A 276 -27.40 1.88 3.59
C THR A 276 -26.14 2.69 3.80
N MET A 277 -25.48 3.02 2.70
CA MET A 277 -24.33 3.92 2.63
C MET A 277 -24.78 5.26 2.03
N ALA A 278 -24.35 6.39 2.60
CA ALA A 278 -24.53 7.69 1.96
C ALA A 278 -23.54 7.87 0.80
N VAL A 279 -24.03 8.27 -0.37
CA VAL A 279 -23.18 8.67 -1.49
C VAL A 279 -22.51 10.00 -1.16
N PRO A 280 -21.19 10.19 -1.39
CA PRO A 280 -20.55 11.47 -1.16
C PRO A 280 -21.19 12.58 -2.01
N ALA A 281 -21.41 13.75 -1.42
CA ALA A 281 -22.20 14.83 -2.05
C ALA A 281 -21.67 15.25 -3.43
N ALA A 282 -20.35 15.19 -3.65
CA ALA A 282 -19.73 15.52 -4.93
C ALA A 282 -20.12 14.58 -6.09
N TYR A 283 -20.71 13.42 -5.77
CA TYR A 283 -21.07 12.38 -6.74
C TYR A 283 -22.58 12.16 -6.87
N GLN A 284 -23.42 12.86 -6.09
CA GLN A 284 -24.88 12.74 -6.17
C GLN A 284 -25.41 13.47 -7.41
N TYR A 285 -25.78 12.72 -8.45
CA TYR A 285 -26.38 13.26 -9.67
C TYR A 285 -27.58 12.42 -10.10
N PRO A 286 -28.66 13.04 -10.62
CA PRO A 286 -29.84 12.30 -11.07
C PRO A 286 -29.53 11.25 -12.13
N GLY A 287 -30.02 10.02 -11.92
CA GLY A 287 -29.92 8.93 -12.90
C GLY A 287 -28.56 8.23 -12.93
N ARG A 288 -27.67 8.56 -11.98
CA ARG A 288 -26.43 7.85 -11.74
C ARG A 288 -26.73 6.54 -11.01
N ARG A 289 -26.19 5.43 -11.52
CA ARG A 289 -26.34 4.12 -10.87
C ARG A 289 -25.07 3.77 -10.13
N PHE A 290 -25.20 3.52 -8.83
CA PHE A 290 -24.09 3.10 -8.00
C PHE A 290 -24.00 1.58 -7.88
N THR A 291 -22.80 1.10 -7.62
CA THR A 291 -22.51 -0.29 -7.30
C THR A 291 -21.36 -0.33 -6.31
N LEU A 292 -21.44 -1.25 -5.36
CA LEU A 292 -20.34 -1.52 -4.44
C LEU A 292 -19.59 -2.77 -4.88
N ILE A 293 -18.28 -2.65 -5.05
CA ILE A 293 -17.38 -3.80 -5.22
C ILE A 293 -16.87 -4.20 -3.85
N GLN A 294 -17.21 -5.40 -3.39
CA GLN A 294 -16.87 -5.92 -2.05
C GLN A 294 -15.79 -7.01 -2.13
N LEU A 295 -14.76 -6.95 -1.28
CA LEU A 295 -13.80 -8.04 -1.08
C LEU A 295 -14.25 -8.99 0.04
N GLY A 296 -15.28 -9.81 -0.19
CA GLY A 296 -15.88 -10.71 0.81
C GLY A 296 -15.43 -12.16 0.64
N ASN A 297 -15.12 -12.88 1.73
CA ASN A 297 -14.83 -14.33 1.72
C ASN A 297 -13.73 -14.81 0.74
N GLY A 298 -12.73 -13.98 0.45
CA GLY A 298 -11.70 -14.31 -0.55
C GLY A 298 -12.21 -14.31 -2.00
N VAL A 299 -13.42 -13.79 -2.24
CA VAL A 299 -14.00 -13.52 -3.55
C VAL A 299 -14.35 -12.04 -3.69
N ILE A 300 -14.65 -11.61 -4.91
CA ILE A 300 -15.03 -10.24 -5.22
C ILE A 300 -16.52 -10.27 -5.59
N ASN A 301 -17.34 -9.51 -4.87
CA ASN A 301 -18.78 -9.42 -5.11
C ASN A 301 -19.15 -8.03 -5.65
N MET A 302 -20.09 -7.99 -6.60
CA MET A 302 -20.71 -6.76 -7.07
C MET A 302 -22.08 -6.64 -6.41
N LEU A 303 -22.25 -5.64 -5.56
CA LEU A 303 -23.50 -5.36 -4.84
C LEU A 303 -24.18 -4.18 -5.53
N ALA A 304 -25.21 -4.48 -6.31
CA ALA A 304 -26.04 -3.45 -6.94
C ALA A 304 -26.79 -2.64 -5.89
N ASP A 305 -27.07 -1.39 -6.20
CA ASP A 305 -27.97 -0.57 -5.39
C ASP A 305 -29.39 -1.15 -5.42
N GLU A 306 -29.92 -1.40 -4.23
CA GLU A 306 -31.26 -1.96 -3.98
C GLU A 306 -32.32 -0.87 -3.79
N ASP A 307 -31.91 0.40 -3.73
CA ASP A 307 -32.81 1.55 -3.66
C ASP A 307 -32.79 2.40 -4.94
N ALA A 308 -33.53 3.50 -4.93
CA ALA A 308 -33.67 4.43 -6.06
C ALA A 308 -33.31 5.87 -5.67
N ASP A 309 -32.69 6.07 -4.52
CA ASP A 309 -32.30 7.38 -4.00
C ASP A 309 -30.85 7.68 -4.43
N ASP A 310 -30.68 8.68 -5.30
CA ASP A 310 -29.36 9.08 -5.80
C ASP A 310 -28.39 9.56 -4.69
N ALA A 311 -28.89 9.77 -3.46
CA ALA A 311 -28.09 10.15 -2.30
C ALA A 311 -27.61 8.95 -1.45
N THR A 312 -28.12 7.74 -1.69
CA THR A 312 -27.75 6.55 -0.94
C THR A 312 -27.43 5.37 -1.85
N VAL A 313 -26.83 4.34 -1.24
CA VAL A 313 -26.71 3.01 -1.83
C VAL A 313 -27.18 2.03 -0.77
N THR A 314 -28.27 1.32 -1.03
CA THR A 314 -28.74 0.24 -0.16
C THR A 314 -28.27 -1.08 -0.72
N PHE A 315 -27.71 -1.95 0.13
CA PHE A 315 -27.15 -3.22 -0.31
C PHE A 315 -27.26 -4.29 0.78
N THR A 316 -27.40 -5.53 0.34
CA THR A 316 -27.49 -6.70 1.22
C THR A 316 -26.20 -7.51 1.20
N THR A 317 -25.64 -7.80 2.37
CA THR A 317 -24.47 -8.69 2.51
C THR A 317 -24.38 -9.32 3.89
N ASP A 318 -23.77 -10.49 3.97
CA ASP A 318 -23.31 -11.11 5.21
C ASP A 318 -21.85 -10.80 5.55
N TYR A 319 -21.05 -10.21 4.63
CA TYR A 319 -19.62 -9.90 4.82
C TYR A 319 -19.35 -8.40 5.07
N ILE A 320 -20.03 -7.79 6.04
CA ILE A 320 -19.96 -6.34 6.24
C ILE A 320 -18.55 -5.80 6.55
N SER A 321 -17.74 -6.51 7.34
CA SER A 321 -16.42 -6.02 7.77
C SER A 321 -15.30 -6.32 6.78
N THR A 322 -15.25 -5.54 5.70
CA THR A 322 -14.23 -5.65 4.66
C THR A 322 -14.02 -4.34 3.90
N ALA A 323 -13.16 -4.38 2.87
CA ALA A 323 -12.94 -3.29 1.94
C ALA A 323 -13.99 -3.30 0.82
N TYR A 324 -14.44 -2.10 0.46
CA TYR A 324 -15.39 -1.84 -0.60
C TYR A 324 -14.85 -0.75 -1.53
N ALA A 325 -15.22 -0.78 -2.81
CA ALA A 325 -15.09 0.35 -3.71
C ALA A 325 -16.49 0.80 -4.14
N LEU A 326 -16.77 2.09 -4.02
CA LEU A 326 -17.96 2.70 -4.61
C LEU A 326 -17.63 3.08 -6.05
N VAL A 327 -18.45 2.61 -6.98
CA VAL A 327 -18.32 2.90 -8.40
C VAL A 327 -19.68 3.30 -8.97
N TYR A 328 -19.68 3.97 -10.11
CA TYR A 328 -20.92 4.39 -10.76
C TYR A 328 -20.90 4.27 -12.28
N THR A 329 -22.08 4.25 -12.87
CA THR A 329 -22.30 4.52 -14.29
C THR A 329 -23.33 5.62 -14.46
N ASP A 330 -23.08 6.52 -15.41
CA ASP A 330 -24.09 7.49 -15.83
C ASP A 330 -24.97 6.82 -16.88
N VAL A 331 -26.28 6.74 -16.63
CA VAL A 331 -27.24 6.29 -17.63
C VAL A 331 -27.54 7.48 -18.53
N ILE A 332 -26.94 7.52 -19.72
CA ILE A 332 -27.37 8.47 -20.76
C ILE A 332 -28.81 8.12 -21.08
N GLY A 333 -29.74 9.03 -20.78
CA GLY A 333 -31.16 8.83 -21.03
C GLY A 333 -31.39 8.39 -22.48
N GLN A 334 -32.07 7.26 -22.65
CA GLN A 334 -32.82 6.96 -23.86
C GLN A 334 -34.14 7.72 -23.84
#